data_AF-A0A4R9AA18-F1
#
_entry.id   AF-A0A4R9AA18-F1
#
_cell.length_a   1.000
_cell.length_b   1.000
_cell.length_c   1.000
_cell.angle_alpha   90.00
_cell.angle_beta   90.00
_cell.angle_gamma   90.00
#
_symmetry.space_group_name_H-M   'P 1'
#
loop_
_entity.id
_entity.type
_entity.pdbx_description
1 polymer ?
#
loop_
_entity_poly.entity_id
_entity_poly.type
_entity_poly.pdbx_seq_one_letter_code
_entity_poly.pdbx_strand_id
1 'polypeptide(L)' 'MIEIKLGEATADEGAAALLKFTAKVDTGKVGVPQALIVITTGRYAYTRADGVRVIPLSVLGP' A
#
# COMPACT_ATOMS: atom_id res chain seq x y z
N MET A 1 -7.77 9.69 3.02
CA MET A 1 -6.30 9.58 3.21
C MET A 1 -5.81 8.41 2.36
N ILE A 2 -4.75 8.62 1.57
CA ILE A 2 -4.09 7.59 0.75
C ILE A 2 -2.72 7.36 1.37
N GLU A 3 -2.35 6.10 1.63
CA GLU A 3 -1.07 5.76 2.22
C GLU A 3 -0.20 4.97 1.24
N ILE A 4 1.06 5.38 1.14
CA ILE A 4 2.02 4.90 0.14
C ILE A 4 3.32 4.52 0.86
N LYS A 5 3.81 3.30 0.66
CA LYS A 5 5.19 2.92 1.00
C LYS A 5 6.06 2.84 -0.24
N LEU A 6 7.27 3.41 -0.14
CA LEU A 6 8.29 3.43 -1.19
C LEU A 6 9.56 2.75 -0.65
N GLY A 7 10.03 1.67 -1.29
CA GLY A 7 11.28 1.00 -0.96
C GLY A 7 11.45 -0.33 -1.70
N GLU A 8 12.67 -0.89 -1.71
CA GLU A 8 13.03 -2.20 -2.31
C GLU A 8 12.33 -3.41 -1.66
N ALA A 9 11.31 -3.18 -0.83
CA ALA A 9 10.55 -4.24 -0.21
C ALA A 9 9.75 -5.01 -1.27
N THR A 10 9.76 -6.34 -1.17
CA THR A 10 8.82 -7.16 -1.94
C THR A 10 7.39 -6.73 -1.63
N ALA A 11 6.47 -6.91 -2.58
CA ALA A 11 5.07 -6.50 -2.40
C ALA A 11 4.44 -7.06 -1.11
N ASP A 12 4.91 -8.23 -0.66
CA ASP A 12 4.50 -8.91 0.58
C ASP A 12 4.95 -8.18 1.84
N GLU A 13 6.21 -7.79 1.92
CA GLU A 13 6.74 -7.04 3.07
C GLU A 13 6.09 -5.67 3.19
N GLY A 14 5.93 -4.97 2.05
CA GLY A 14 5.23 -3.69 1.98
C GLY A 14 3.79 -3.78 2.49
N ALA A 15 3.04 -4.79 2.02
CA ALA A 15 1.66 -5.03 2.44
C ALA A 15 1.57 -5.40 3.92
N ALA A 16 2.42 -6.31 4.41
CA ALA A 16 2.45 -6.70 5.82
C ALA A 16 2.71 -5.49 6.73
N ALA A 17 3.59 -4.57 6.30
CA ALA A 17 3.92 -3.39 7.05
C ALA A 17 2.80 -2.33 7.02
N LEU A 18 2.04 -2.20 5.93
CA LEU A 18 0.84 -1.36 5.86
C LEU A 18 -0.27 -1.91 6.76
N LEU A 19 -0.54 -3.21 6.70
CA LEU A 19 -1.57 -3.85 7.53
C LEU A 19 -1.26 -3.67 9.03
N LYS A 20 0.00 -3.87 9.43
CA LYS A 20 0.46 -3.61 10.81
C LYS A 20 0.30 -2.15 11.22
N PHE A 21 0.49 -1.21 10.30
CA PHE A 21 0.30 0.20 10.57
C PHE A 21 -1.19 0.55 10.73
N THR A 22 -2.04 0.07 9.83
CA THR A 22 -3.50 0.28 9.94
C THR A 22 -4.09 -0.29 11.22
N ALA A 23 -3.54 -1.40 11.74
CA ALA A 23 -3.97 -1.97 13.01
C ALA A 23 -3.61 -1.08 14.23
N LYS A 24 -2.65 -0.17 14.08
CA LYS A 24 -2.18 0.74 15.15
C LYS A 24 -2.72 2.15 15.02
N VAL A 25 -3.28 2.50 13.86
CA VAL A 25 -3.83 3.83 13.59
C VAL A 25 -5.13 4.04 14.36
N ASP A 26 -5.20 5.15 15.10
CA ASP A 26 -6.41 5.64 15.73
C ASP A 26 -7.33 6.28 14.66
N THR A 27 -8.18 5.44 14.07
CA THR A 27 -9.12 5.85 13.01
C THR A 27 -10.16 6.88 13.46
N GLY A 28 -10.34 7.09 14.77
CA GLY A 28 -11.20 8.15 15.30
C GLY A 28 -10.61 9.56 15.10
N LYS A 29 -9.29 9.67 14.95
CA LYS A 29 -8.58 10.95 14.76
C LYS A 29 -8.23 11.23 13.30
N VAL A 30 -7.83 10.19 12.56
CA VAL A 30 -7.33 10.33 11.17
C VAL A 30 -8.29 9.79 10.11
N GLY A 31 -9.38 9.14 10.53
CA GLY A 31 -10.34 8.49 9.63
C GLY A 31 -9.86 7.13 9.14
N VAL A 32 -10.79 6.33 8.60
CA VAL A 32 -10.47 5.02 8.04
C VAL A 32 -9.76 5.21 6.68
N PRO A 33 -8.61 4.55 6.45
CA PRO A 33 -7.94 4.61 5.17
C PRO A 33 -8.82 4.02 4.06
N GLN A 34 -8.99 4.76 2.96
CA GLN A 34 -9.84 4.33 1.84
C GLN A 34 -9.15 3.39 0.86
N ALA A 35 -7.81 3.32 0.90
CA ALA A 35 -7.01 2.40 0.12
C ALA A 35 -5.65 2.18 0.78
N LEU A 36 -5.13 0.95 0.67
CA LEU A 36 -3.76 0.59 1.05
C LEU A 36 -2.98 0.29 -0.21
N ILE A 37 -1.87 1.00 -0.45
CA ILE A 37 -1.14 0.94 -1.71
C ILE A 37 0.36 0.72 -1.45
N VAL A 38 0.91 -0.33 -2.05
CA VAL A 38 2.34 -0.56 -2.16
C VAL A 38 2.79 -0.17 -3.56
N ILE A 39 3.74 0.75 -3.65
CA ILE A 39 4.34 1.11 -4.94
C ILE A 39 5.61 0.29 -5.13
N THR A 40 5.75 -0.34 -6.30
CA THR A 40 6.88 -1.24 -6.61
C THR A 40 7.55 -0.85 -7.93
N THR A 41 8.77 -1.35 -8.17
CA THR A 41 9.42 -1.30 -9.49
C THR A 41 9.03 -2.49 -10.38
N GLY A 42 8.03 -3.29 -9.96
CA GLY A 42 7.53 -4.44 -10.70
C GLY A 42 6.79 -4.06 -11.98
N ARG A 43 6.33 -5.06 -12.73
CA ARG A 43 5.68 -4.85 -14.03
C ARG A 43 4.16 -4.83 -13.98
N TYR A 44 3.56 -5.36 -12.92
CA TYR A 44 2.11 -5.62 -12.88
C TYR A 44 1.44 -4.88 -11.73
N ALA A 45 0.32 -4.25 -12.05
CA ALA A 45 -0.63 -3.77 -11.06
C ALA A 45 -1.63 -4.87 -10.74
N TYR A 46 -1.88 -5.11 -9.45
CA TYR A 46 -2.87 -6.08 -8.99
C TYR A 46 -3.36 -5.76 -7.58
N THR A 47 -4.51 -6.31 -7.22
CA THR A 47 -5.01 -6.27 -5.85
C THR A 47 -4.79 -7.62 -5.21
N ARG A 48 -4.18 -7.62 -4.02
CA ARG A 48 -3.95 -8.81 -3.23
C ARG A 48 -5.24 -9.25 -2.53
N ALA A 49 -5.29 -10.50 -2.08
CA ALA A 49 -6.42 -11.04 -1.33
C ALA A 49 -6.68 -10.31 0.01
N ASP A 50 -5.65 -9.68 0.57
CA ASP A 50 -5.74 -8.85 1.79
C ASP A 50 -6.23 -7.41 1.53
N GLY A 51 -6.64 -7.09 0.30
CA GLY A 51 -7.16 -5.79 -0.09
C GLY A 51 -6.11 -4.72 -0.38
N VAL A 52 -4.81 -5.02 -0.20
CA VAL A 52 -3.72 -4.11 -0.54
C VAL A 52 -3.49 -4.08 -2.06
N ARG A 53 -3.40 -2.88 -2.63
CA ARG A 53 -3.12 -2.67 -4.05
C ARG A 53 -1.62 -2.56 -4.28
N VAL A 54 -1.11 -3.36 -5.20
CA VAL A 54 0.29 -3.31 -5.63
C VAL A 54 0.31 -2.60 -6.97
N ILE A 55 1.03 -1.48 -7.02
CA ILE A 55 1.02 -0.57 -8.17
C ILE A 55 2.47 -0.32 -8.60
N PRO A 56 2.85 -0.61 -9.85
CA PRO A 56 4.15 -0.23 -10.39
C PRO A 56 4.36 1.28 -10.36
N LEU A 57 5.59 1.75 -10.18
CA LEU A 57 5.93 3.16 -10.35
C LEU A 57 5.61 3.64 -11.78
N SER A 58 5.74 2.76 -12.77
CA SER A 58 5.47 3.06 -14.18
C SER A 58 4.03 3.49 -14.49
N VAL A 59 3.05 3.17 -13.64
CA VAL A 59 1.66 3.58 -13.85
C VAL A 59 1.32 4.92 -13.21
N LEU A 60 2.25 5.58 -12.54
CA LEU A 60 2.05 6.95 -12.03
C LEU A 60 2.26 8.04 -13.09
N GLY A 61 2.69 7.67 -14.31
CA GLY A 61 3.04 8.63 -15.34
C GLY A 61 4.34 9.41 -15.02
N PRO A 62 4.88 10.19 -15.98
CA PRO A 62 5.97 11.12 -15.72
C PRO A 62 5.56 12.29 -14.82
#